data_AF-A0A9D7PVR0-F1
#
_entry.id   AF-A0A9D7PVR0-F1
#
_cell.length_a   1.000
_cell.length_b   1.000
_cell.length_c   1.000
_cell.angle_alpha   90.00
_cell.angle_beta   90.00
_cell.angle_gamma   90.00
#
_symmetry.space_group_name_H-M   'P 1'
#
loop_
_entity.id
_entity.type
_entity.pdbx_description
1 polymer ?
#
loop_
_entity_poly.entity_id
_entity_poly.type
_entity_poly.pdbx_seq_one_letter_code
_entity_poly.pdbx_strand_id
1 'polypeptide(L)'
;MKALQDATKNSCGESYNDLLARTYQNLLDQGKSCTDSAALAEEVKNTVDKTETVFFDDEVMEFFEENELIDPCSGEKISDMLKNEACANQKTLDMEALEEKLDGFDYIINNISNPRINCLWKKLMNSNNNVICEQISYYEGKTELNLKIFSQDLNGQNAITWFDDRDGQPYISFDEGISTKCDIEIIKTMIHESVHAGILNIVKGTHAAGWGINDVPELKNYYDNYSLWHHEYMAGAYFEELVSALKQYFGNEYTDLVYEAIMWKGLHNTTAYRALPQSKRNQIENIWDQFNNSTTCKKSCL
;
A
#
# COMPACT_ATOMS: atom_id res chain seq x y z
N MET A 1 -27.13 13.53 -20.14
CA MET A 1 -25.98 12.62 -20.37
C MET A 1 -24.93 12.76 -19.27
N LYS A 2 -24.18 13.87 -19.17
CA LYS A 2 -23.17 14.04 -18.10
C LYS A 2 -23.72 13.81 -16.68
N ALA A 3 -24.79 14.52 -16.30
CA ALA A 3 -25.46 14.34 -15.00
C ALA A 3 -25.98 12.91 -14.72
N LEU A 4 -26.18 12.11 -15.78
CA LEU A 4 -26.71 10.76 -15.70
C LEU A 4 -25.56 9.74 -15.58
N GLN A 5 -24.43 10.03 -16.23
CA GLN A 5 -23.16 9.33 -16.01
C GLN A 5 -22.65 9.58 -14.59
N ASP A 6 -22.70 10.84 -14.12
CA ASP A 6 -22.33 11.24 -12.78
C ASP A 6 -23.22 10.54 -11.73
N ALA A 7 -24.55 10.50 -11.94
CA ALA A 7 -25.47 9.79 -11.05
C ALA A 7 -25.22 8.27 -10.95
N THR A 8 -24.79 7.63 -12.05
CA THR A 8 -24.48 6.19 -12.03
C THR A 8 -23.10 5.86 -11.46
N LYS A 9 -22.16 6.80 -11.50
CA LYS A 9 -20.79 6.64 -10.98
C LYS A 9 -20.78 6.41 -9.46
N ASN A 10 -21.75 7.01 -8.75
CA ASN A 10 -21.89 6.94 -7.30
C ASN A 10 -22.92 5.90 -6.85
N SER A 11 -23.32 4.97 -7.73
CA SER A 11 -24.37 3.98 -7.47
C SER A 11 -23.88 2.55 -7.54
N CYS A 12 -24.54 1.68 -6.78
CA CYS A 12 -24.19 0.28 -6.67
C CYS A 12 -24.58 -0.54 -7.90
N GLY A 13 -23.63 -0.73 -8.81
CA GLY A 13 -23.59 -1.89 -9.70
C GLY A 13 -24.62 -1.93 -10.83
N GLU A 14 -25.52 -0.98 -10.96
CA GLU A 14 -26.21 -0.81 -12.22
C GLU A 14 -25.28 -0.12 -13.20
N SER A 15 -24.94 -0.84 -14.27
CA SER A 15 -24.30 -0.16 -15.39
C SER A 15 -25.24 0.96 -15.83
N TYR A 16 -24.68 2.10 -16.19
CA TYR A 16 -25.42 3.19 -16.81
C TYR A 16 -26.42 2.68 -17.86
N ASN A 17 -26.03 1.65 -18.62
CA ASN A 17 -26.85 1.04 -19.65
C ASN A 17 -28.04 0.25 -19.09
N ASP A 18 -27.91 -0.42 -17.95
CA ASP A 18 -29.01 -1.18 -17.33
C ASP A 18 -30.05 -0.24 -16.70
N LEU A 19 -29.60 0.80 -16.01
CA LEU A 19 -30.47 1.85 -15.48
C LEU A 19 -31.21 2.59 -16.61
N LEU A 20 -30.47 2.93 -17.67
CA LEU A 20 -31.03 3.57 -18.86
C LEU A 20 -32.03 2.65 -19.57
N ALA A 21 -31.70 1.36 -19.74
CA ALA A 21 -32.56 0.37 -20.39
C ALA A 21 -33.87 0.15 -19.63
N ARG A 22 -33.82 0.01 -18.29
CA ARG A 22 -35.05 -0.09 -17.49
C ARG A 22 -35.88 1.18 -17.52
N THR A 23 -35.24 2.35 -17.42
CA THR A 23 -35.98 3.61 -17.45
C THR A 23 -36.66 3.81 -18.80
N TYR A 24 -35.97 3.44 -19.88
CA TYR A 24 -36.53 3.41 -21.22
C TYR A 24 -37.73 2.46 -21.32
N GLN A 25 -37.60 1.24 -20.78
CA GLN A 25 -38.69 0.26 -20.75
C GLN A 25 -39.91 0.76 -19.94
N ASN A 26 -39.69 1.34 -18.76
CA ASN A 26 -40.75 1.91 -17.93
C ASN A 26 -41.52 3.05 -18.62
N LEU A 27 -40.83 3.89 -19.41
CA LEU A 27 -41.46 4.96 -20.19
C LEU A 27 -42.32 4.40 -21.32
N LEU A 28 -41.84 3.38 -22.01
CA LEU A 28 -42.60 2.68 -23.04
C LEU A 28 -43.87 2.04 -22.46
N ASP A 29 -43.76 1.39 -21.30
CA ASP A 29 -44.87 0.74 -20.62
C ASP A 29 -45.94 1.74 -20.14
N GLN A 30 -45.55 3.00 -19.89
CA GLN A 30 -46.46 4.12 -19.60
C GLN A 30 -47.03 4.80 -20.85
N GLY A 31 -46.69 4.33 -22.06
CA GLY A 31 -47.13 4.91 -23.33
C GLY A 31 -46.48 6.27 -23.65
N LYS A 32 -45.37 6.61 -23.00
CA LYS A 32 -44.63 7.85 -23.25
C LYS A 32 -43.67 7.68 -24.43
N SER A 33 -43.56 8.71 -25.27
CA SER A 33 -42.63 8.74 -26.41
C SER A 33 -41.21 9.09 -25.95
N CYS A 34 -40.23 8.25 -26.28
CA CYS A 34 -38.82 8.45 -25.92
C CYS A 34 -38.08 9.50 -26.78
N THR A 35 -38.81 10.30 -27.56
CA THR A 35 -38.24 11.32 -28.46
C THR A 35 -37.88 12.62 -27.75
N ASP A 36 -38.30 12.80 -26.50
CA ASP A 36 -38.04 14.00 -25.71
C ASP A 36 -36.96 13.74 -24.65
N SER A 37 -35.73 14.18 -24.96
CA SER A 37 -34.55 13.94 -24.14
C SER A 37 -34.61 14.62 -22.76
N ALA A 38 -35.41 15.69 -22.61
CA ALA A 38 -35.63 16.36 -21.34
C ALA A 38 -36.58 15.54 -20.43
N ALA A 39 -37.66 14.99 -20.98
CA ALA A 39 -38.59 14.14 -20.23
C ALA A 39 -37.92 12.82 -19.80
N LEU A 40 -37.08 12.23 -20.66
CA LEU A 40 -36.27 11.06 -20.31
C LEU A 40 -35.28 11.36 -19.19
N ALA A 41 -34.62 12.52 -19.21
CA ALA A 41 -33.69 12.93 -18.15
C ALA A 41 -34.41 13.16 -16.81
N GLU A 42 -35.58 13.81 -16.83
CA GLU A 42 -36.41 14.04 -15.63
C GLU A 42 -36.93 12.72 -15.05
N GLU A 43 -37.36 11.77 -15.88
CA GLU A 43 -37.85 10.47 -15.44
C GLU A 43 -36.72 9.57 -14.91
N VAL A 44 -35.53 9.59 -15.52
CA VAL A 44 -34.35 8.90 -14.96
C VAL A 44 -33.99 9.49 -13.61
N LYS A 45 -33.95 10.82 -13.48
CA LYS A 45 -33.68 11.48 -12.20
C LYS A 45 -34.69 11.05 -11.13
N ASN A 46 -35.98 11.08 -11.46
CA ASN A 46 -37.05 10.63 -10.55
C ASN A 46 -37.00 9.13 -10.25
N THR A 47 -36.45 8.30 -11.14
CA THR A 47 -36.30 6.86 -10.93
C THR A 47 -35.11 6.59 -10.01
N VAL A 48 -33.99 7.26 -10.24
CA VAL A 48 -32.79 7.23 -9.39
C VAL A 48 -33.10 7.74 -7.97
N ASP A 49 -33.92 8.78 -7.85
CA ASP A 49 -34.37 9.31 -6.55
C ASP A 49 -35.36 8.38 -5.82
N LYS A 50 -35.98 7.40 -6.53
CA LYS A 50 -37.00 6.49 -5.98
C LYS A 50 -36.51 5.07 -5.75
N THR A 51 -35.52 4.61 -6.52
CA THR A 51 -34.76 3.42 -6.16
C THR A 51 -33.99 3.76 -4.89
N GLU A 52 -33.96 2.87 -3.91
CA GLU A 52 -33.07 2.94 -2.73
C GLU A 52 -31.62 2.76 -3.22
N THR A 53 -31.17 3.73 -4.01
CA THR A 53 -29.87 3.73 -4.65
C THR A 53 -28.91 4.11 -3.54
N VAL A 54 -28.01 3.19 -3.18
CA VAL A 54 -26.89 3.52 -2.33
C VAL A 54 -26.08 4.59 -3.03
N PHE A 55 -26.01 5.76 -2.41
CA PHE A 55 -25.14 6.84 -2.85
C PHE A 55 -23.85 6.76 -2.04
N PHE A 56 -22.74 6.82 -2.76
CA PHE A 56 -21.47 7.24 -2.17
C PHE A 56 -21.47 8.76 -2.15
N ASP A 57 -21.11 9.35 -1.01
CA ASP A 57 -20.87 10.78 -0.94
C ASP A 57 -19.77 11.19 -1.94
N ASP A 58 -19.87 12.38 -2.53
CA ASP A 58 -18.89 12.87 -3.49
C ASP A 58 -17.48 12.94 -2.86
N GLU A 59 -17.38 13.29 -1.56
CA GLU A 59 -16.12 13.34 -0.83
C GLU A 59 -15.50 11.94 -0.66
N VAL A 60 -16.32 10.91 -0.42
CA VAL A 60 -15.85 9.51 -0.35
C VAL A 60 -15.33 9.04 -1.70
N MET A 61 -16.00 9.43 -2.78
CA MET A 61 -15.57 9.07 -4.12
C MET A 61 -14.28 9.80 -4.52
N GLU A 62 -14.15 11.08 -4.20
CA GLU A 62 -12.91 11.84 -4.38
C GLU A 62 -11.77 11.21 -3.58
N PHE A 63 -12.02 10.86 -2.31
CA PHE A 63 -11.03 10.17 -1.48
C PHE A 63 -10.56 8.85 -2.11
N PHE A 64 -11.46 8.00 -2.60
CA PHE A 64 -11.09 6.74 -3.29
C PHE A 64 -10.43 6.93 -4.66
N GLU A 65 -10.62 8.09 -5.31
CA GLU A 65 -9.95 8.42 -6.56
C GLU A 65 -8.52 8.91 -6.34
N GLU A 66 -8.31 9.65 -5.25
CA GLU A 66 -7.00 10.16 -4.87
C GLU A 66 -6.14 9.12 -4.13
N ASN A 67 -6.77 8.16 -3.47
CA ASN A 67 -6.11 7.21 -2.58
C ASN A 67 -6.48 5.76 -2.93
N GLU A 68 -5.48 4.95 -3.26
CA GLU A 68 -5.67 3.51 -3.39
C GLU A 68 -5.48 2.85 -2.01
N LEU A 69 -6.59 2.48 -1.36
CA LEU A 69 -6.57 1.74 -0.10
C LEU A 69 -6.31 0.25 -0.35
N ILE A 70 -5.25 -0.28 0.23
CA ILE A 70 -4.80 -1.66 0.04
C ILE A 70 -4.77 -2.38 1.38
N ASP A 71 -5.34 -3.59 1.43
CA ASP A 71 -5.16 -4.51 2.55
C ASP A 71 -3.70 -5.00 2.56
N PRO A 72 -2.96 -4.83 3.68
CA PRO A 72 -1.54 -5.12 3.75
C PRO A 72 -1.21 -6.62 3.62
N CYS A 73 -2.19 -7.49 3.78
CA CYS A 73 -2.04 -8.94 3.83
C CYS A 73 -2.54 -9.65 2.58
N SER A 74 -3.63 -9.18 1.98
CA SER A 74 -4.16 -9.74 0.74
C SER A 74 -3.72 -8.97 -0.50
N GLY A 75 -3.31 -7.70 -0.34
CA GLY A 75 -3.08 -6.79 -1.47
C GLY A 75 -4.36 -6.36 -2.18
N GLU A 76 -5.54 -6.73 -1.67
CA GLU A 76 -6.84 -6.37 -2.24
C GLU A 76 -7.18 -4.91 -1.99
N LYS A 77 -7.99 -4.34 -2.89
CA LYS A 77 -8.49 -2.98 -2.75
C LYS A 77 -9.62 -2.93 -1.73
N ILE A 78 -9.36 -2.28 -0.60
CA ILE A 78 -10.38 -2.09 0.44
C ILE A 78 -11.54 -1.24 -0.08
N SER A 79 -11.27 -0.27 -0.97
CA SER A 79 -12.31 0.53 -1.61
C SER A 79 -13.39 -0.32 -2.30
N ASP A 80 -12.98 -1.41 -2.96
CA ASP A 80 -13.92 -2.28 -3.69
C ASP A 80 -14.72 -3.13 -2.71
N MET A 81 -14.10 -3.61 -1.63
CA MET A 81 -14.78 -4.32 -0.55
C MET A 81 -15.84 -3.44 0.13
N LEU A 82 -15.46 -2.22 0.53
CA LEU A 82 -16.35 -1.28 1.20
C LEU A 82 -17.51 -0.85 0.29
N LYS A 83 -17.24 -0.60 -1.00
CA LYS A 83 -18.28 -0.31 -1.98
C LYS A 83 -19.26 -1.49 -2.07
N ASN A 84 -18.77 -2.71 -2.27
CA ASN A 84 -19.62 -3.90 -2.38
C ASN A 84 -20.47 -4.13 -1.11
N GLU A 85 -19.91 -3.88 0.08
CA GLU A 85 -20.62 -4.04 1.33
C GLU A 85 -21.72 -2.97 1.52
N ALA A 86 -21.41 -1.70 1.23
CA ALA A 86 -22.38 -0.62 1.24
C ALA A 86 -23.55 -0.93 0.28
N CYS A 87 -23.22 -1.44 -0.91
CA CYS A 87 -24.19 -1.90 -1.90
C CYS A 87 -25.07 -3.04 -1.40
N ALA A 88 -24.49 -4.07 -0.81
CA ALA A 88 -25.22 -5.23 -0.32
C ALA A 88 -26.20 -4.86 0.81
N ASN A 89 -25.85 -3.87 1.63
CA ASN A 89 -26.62 -3.44 2.78
C ASN A 89 -27.58 -2.28 2.51
N GLN A 90 -27.65 -1.79 1.26
CA GLN A 90 -28.45 -0.62 0.90
C GLN A 90 -28.17 0.61 1.78
N LYS A 91 -26.91 0.81 2.18
CA LYS A 91 -26.50 1.94 3.04
C LYS A 91 -25.66 2.94 2.27
N THR A 92 -26.00 4.22 2.38
CA THR A 92 -25.13 5.34 2.00
C THR A 92 -23.80 5.22 2.74
N LEU A 93 -22.71 5.51 2.04
CA LEU A 93 -21.38 5.64 2.62
C LEU A 93 -20.94 7.10 2.51
N ASP A 94 -20.96 7.81 3.63
CA ASP A 94 -20.38 9.13 3.81
C ASP A 94 -19.02 9.03 4.53
N MET A 95 -18.36 10.17 4.77
CA MET A 95 -17.03 10.18 5.40
C MET A 95 -17.04 9.66 6.84
N GLU A 96 -18.09 9.94 7.62
CA GLU A 96 -18.24 9.43 9.00
C GLU A 96 -18.37 7.90 9.00
N ALA A 97 -19.22 7.36 8.12
CA ALA A 97 -19.38 5.92 7.98
C ALA A 97 -18.14 5.24 7.39
N LEU A 98 -17.39 5.93 6.52
CA LEU A 98 -16.10 5.45 6.02
C LEU A 98 -15.07 5.38 7.14
N GLU A 99 -14.95 6.43 7.96
CA GLU A 99 -14.05 6.44 9.12
C GLU A 99 -14.40 5.34 10.11
N GLU A 100 -15.67 5.16 10.46
CA GLU A 100 -16.13 4.06 11.33
C GLU A 100 -15.81 2.68 10.73
N LYS A 101 -15.91 2.55 9.40
CA LYS A 101 -15.58 1.30 8.70
C LYS A 101 -14.10 1.03 8.61
N LEU A 102 -13.28 2.06 8.51
CA LEU A 102 -11.82 1.95 8.50
C LEU A 102 -11.27 1.81 9.91
N ASP A 103 -12.03 2.20 10.93
CA ASP A 103 -11.70 1.96 12.33
C ASP A 103 -11.55 0.45 12.59
N GLY A 104 -10.34 0.05 12.97
CA GLY A 104 -9.97 -1.35 13.17
C GLY A 104 -9.69 -2.16 11.90
N PHE A 105 -9.45 -1.52 10.76
CA PHE A 105 -8.79 -2.11 9.60
C PHE A 105 -7.37 -1.56 9.48
N ASP A 106 -6.39 -2.44 9.35
CA ASP A 106 -5.05 -2.04 8.92
C ASP A 106 -5.09 -1.82 7.40
N TYR A 107 -4.62 -0.65 6.91
CA TYR A 107 -4.58 -0.39 5.47
C TYR A 107 -3.37 0.45 5.04
N ILE A 108 -3.05 0.33 3.76
CA ILE A 108 -2.01 1.12 3.10
C ILE A 108 -2.68 2.11 2.16
N ILE A 109 -2.31 3.38 2.28
CA ILE A 109 -2.66 4.42 1.31
C ILE A 109 -1.54 4.48 0.27
N ASN A 110 -1.81 3.96 -0.93
CA ASN A 110 -0.84 3.91 -2.02
C ASN A 110 -0.98 5.09 -2.99
N ASN A 111 -0.09 6.06 -2.83
CA ASN A 111 0.00 7.27 -3.66
C ASN A 111 1.32 7.29 -4.48
N ILE A 112 1.85 6.12 -4.86
CA ILE A 112 3.04 6.02 -5.71
C ILE A 112 2.70 6.49 -7.13
N SER A 113 3.22 7.65 -7.51
CA SER A 113 3.04 8.29 -8.82
C SER A 113 3.83 7.61 -9.94
N ASN A 114 5.04 7.09 -9.63
CA ASN A 114 5.89 6.47 -10.63
C ASN A 114 5.31 5.10 -11.07
N PRO A 115 4.97 4.89 -12.36
CA PRO A 115 4.27 3.68 -12.80
C PRO A 115 5.05 2.38 -12.56
N ARG A 116 6.38 2.42 -12.69
CA ARG A 116 7.23 1.24 -12.49
C ARG A 116 7.30 0.85 -11.02
N ILE A 117 7.52 1.83 -10.15
CA ILE A 117 7.55 1.61 -8.70
C ILE A 117 6.19 1.11 -8.24
N ASN A 118 5.10 1.73 -8.68
CA ASN A 118 3.74 1.32 -8.31
C ASN A 118 3.41 -0.11 -8.78
N CYS A 119 3.78 -0.47 -10.01
CA CYS A 119 3.60 -1.83 -10.53
C CYS A 119 4.39 -2.88 -9.73
N LEU A 120 5.64 -2.57 -9.33
CA LEU A 120 6.43 -3.46 -8.49
C LEU A 120 5.87 -3.57 -7.06
N TRP A 121 5.38 -2.47 -6.49
CA TRP A 121 4.67 -2.46 -5.22
C TRP A 121 3.46 -3.39 -5.26
N LYS A 122 2.60 -3.24 -6.28
CA LYS A 122 1.42 -4.10 -6.46
C LYS A 122 1.79 -5.57 -6.60
N LYS A 123 2.87 -5.89 -7.33
CA LYS A 123 3.35 -7.27 -7.41
C LYS A 123 3.82 -7.80 -6.06
N LEU A 124 4.48 -6.97 -5.25
CA LEU A 124 4.93 -7.35 -3.91
C LEU A 124 3.75 -7.67 -3.00
N MET A 125 2.74 -6.79 -2.98
CA MET A 125 1.51 -6.99 -2.18
C MET A 125 0.72 -8.23 -2.60
N ASN A 126 0.74 -8.59 -3.89
CA ASN A 126 0.06 -9.77 -4.42
C ASN A 126 0.96 -11.04 -4.43
N SER A 127 2.12 -10.99 -3.78
CA SER A 127 3.00 -12.16 -3.67
C SER A 127 2.76 -12.88 -2.34
N ASN A 128 3.25 -14.12 -2.19
CA ASN A 128 3.20 -14.84 -0.90
C ASN A 128 4.22 -14.29 0.12
N ASN A 129 4.61 -13.01 0.01
CA ASN A 129 5.53 -12.36 0.90
C ASN A 129 4.76 -11.65 2.00
N ASN A 130 4.83 -12.20 3.20
CA ASN A 130 4.06 -11.70 4.34
C ASN A 130 4.79 -10.60 5.11
N VAL A 131 5.99 -10.16 4.73
CA VAL A 131 6.75 -9.21 5.56
C VAL A 131 6.00 -7.90 5.77
N ILE A 132 5.32 -7.36 4.75
CA ILE A 132 4.59 -6.10 4.86
C ILE A 132 3.34 -6.29 5.74
N CYS A 133 2.58 -7.36 5.46
CA CYS A 133 1.48 -7.80 6.31
C CYS A 133 1.94 -7.90 7.75
N GLU A 134 3.05 -8.59 8.02
CA GLU A 134 3.58 -8.76 9.36
C GLU A 134 4.01 -7.41 9.95
N GLN A 135 4.77 -6.56 9.26
CA GLN A 135 5.15 -5.27 9.88
C GLN A 135 3.97 -4.35 10.22
N ILE A 136 2.86 -4.51 9.51
CA ILE A 136 1.64 -3.73 9.75
C ILE A 136 0.71 -4.43 10.75
N SER A 137 0.62 -5.77 10.75
CA SER A 137 -0.31 -6.57 11.57
C SER A 137 0.32 -7.31 12.77
N TYR A 138 1.64 -7.43 12.85
CA TYR A 138 2.38 -8.37 13.71
C TYR A 138 2.75 -7.84 15.08
N TYR A 139 1.93 -6.99 15.68
CA TYR A 139 1.97 -6.90 17.13
C TYR A 139 0.56 -7.20 17.62
N GLU A 140 0.45 -8.07 18.62
CA GLU A 140 -0.80 -8.71 19.03
C GLU A 140 -1.84 -7.65 19.44
N GLY A 141 -2.63 -7.22 18.45
CA GLY A 141 -3.58 -6.13 18.53
C GLY A 141 -3.62 -5.39 17.19
N LYS A 142 -4.81 -5.29 16.58
CA LYS A 142 -5.06 -4.46 15.38
C LYS A 142 -4.41 -3.11 15.58
N THR A 143 -3.54 -2.62 14.71
CA THR A 143 -2.95 -1.31 14.91
C THR A 143 -3.86 -0.23 14.33
N GLU A 144 -3.77 1.02 14.79
CA GLU A 144 -4.37 2.15 14.05
C GLU A 144 -3.46 2.60 12.90
N LEU A 145 -2.66 1.67 12.33
CA LEU A 145 -1.68 2.00 11.31
C LEU A 145 -2.31 2.11 9.92
N ASN A 146 -2.21 3.32 9.41
CA ASN A 146 -2.47 3.67 8.03
C ASN A 146 -1.13 4.03 7.39
N LEU A 147 -0.43 3.03 6.87
CA LEU A 147 0.85 3.26 6.20
C LEU A 147 0.62 4.07 4.92
N LYS A 148 1.25 5.25 4.83
CA LYS A 148 1.16 6.10 3.64
C LYS A 148 2.42 5.93 2.79
N ILE A 149 2.26 5.52 1.54
CA ILE A 149 3.38 5.32 0.63
C ILE A 149 3.23 6.20 -0.61
N PHE A 150 4.34 6.73 -1.10
CA PHE A 150 4.36 7.56 -2.30
C PHE A 150 5.74 7.61 -2.94
N SER A 151 5.87 8.30 -4.08
CA SER A 151 7.15 8.55 -4.73
C SER A 151 7.38 10.02 -5.01
N GLN A 152 8.62 10.48 -4.82
CA GLN A 152 9.08 11.85 -5.11
C GLN A 152 10.60 11.86 -5.36
N ASP A 153 11.19 12.99 -5.71
CA ASP A 153 12.66 13.15 -5.74
C ASP A 153 13.23 13.30 -4.31
N LEU A 154 14.17 12.43 -3.93
CA LEU A 154 14.80 12.38 -2.61
C LEU A 154 16.28 12.77 -2.63
N ASN A 155 16.76 13.44 -3.67
CA ASN A 155 18.13 13.98 -3.77
C ASN A 155 19.21 12.92 -3.48
N GLY A 156 19.06 11.72 -4.06
CA GLY A 156 20.07 10.66 -4.04
C GLY A 156 19.93 9.61 -2.94
N GLN A 157 18.89 9.69 -2.11
CA GLN A 157 18.42 8.55 -1.31
C GLN A 157 17.54 7.64 -2.18
N ASN A 158 17.41 6.36 -1.84
CA ASN A 158 16.52 5.45 -2.58
C ASN A 158 15.08 5.52 -2.05
N ALA A 159 14.95 5.72 -0.75
CA ALA A 159 13.70 5.88 -0.04
C ALA A 159 13.98 6.49 1.33
N ILE A 160 12.94 6.95 2.00
CA ILE A 160 12.98 7.42 3.39
C ILE A 160 11.68 7.04 4.08
N THR A 161 11.79 6.64 5.34
CA THR A 161 10.66 6.39 6.23
C THR A 161 10.68 7.40 7.39
N TRP A 162 9.53 7.97 7.72
CA TRP A 162 9.35 8.83 8.91
C TRP A 162 7.97 8.65 9.51
N PHE A 163 7.76 9.28 10.66
CA PHE A 163 6.48 9.32 11.35
C PHE A 163 6.01 10.78 11.42
N ASP A 164 4.77 11.05 11.04
CA ASP A 164 4.19 12.38 11.16
C ASP A 164 3.37 12.47 12.45
N ASP A 165 3.89 13.24 13.42
CA ASP A 165 3.24 13.41 14.72
C ASP A 165 1.88 14.13 14.64
N ARG A 166 1.52 14.72 13.49
CA ARG A 166 0.25 15.45 13.31
C ARG A 166 -0.92 14.52 13.06
N ASP A 167 -0.71 13.46 12.28
CA ASP A 167 -1.74 12.46 11.99
C ASP A 167 -1.47 11.10 12.64
N GLY A 168 -0.31 10.94 13.29
CA GLY A 168 0.04 9.73 14.03
C GLY A 168 0.41 8.56 13.11
N GLN A 169 0.85 8.82 11.88
CA GLN A 169 1.06 7.77 10.88
C GLN A 169 2.50 7.67 10.38
N PRO A 170 2.98 6.46 10.06
CA PRO A 170 4.22 6.27 9.33
C PRO A 170 4.04 6.53 7.84
N TYR A 171 5.08 7.09 7.24
CA TYR A 171 5.16 7.40 5.82
C TYR A 171 6.41 6.79 5.21
N ILE A 172 6.28 6.26 3.99
CA ILE A 172 7.41 5.85 3.16
C ILE A 172 7.37 6.65 1.86
N SER A 173 8.48 7.29 1.53
CA SER A 173 8.68 7.90 0.22
C SER A 173 9.76 7.15 -0.54
N PHE A 174 9.46 6.76 -1.77
CA PHE A 174 10.42 6.16 -2.70
C PHE A 174 10.96 7.21 -3.66
N ASP A 175 12.28 7.22 -3.86
CA ASP A 175 12.91 8.10 -4.84
C ASP A 175 12.51 7.73 -6.26
N GLU A 176 12.07 8.69 -7.06
CA GLU A 176 11.70 8.42 -8.45
C GLU A 176 12.86 7.85 -9.28
N GLY A 177 14.11 8.23 -8.97
CA GLY A 177 15.32 7.72 -9.60
C GLY A 177 15.58 6.23 -9.33
N ILE A 178 15.02 5.66 -8.24
CA ILE A 178 15.10 4.22 -7.97
C ILE A 178 14.44 3.40 -9.07
N SER A 179 13.49 3.98 -9.81
CA SER A 179 12.80 3.35 -10.95
C SER A 179 13.74 3.00 -12.10
N THR A 180 15.01 3.38 -12.07
CA THR A 180 16.02 2.97 -13.06
C THR A 180 16.78 1.70 -12.66
N LYS A 181 16.70 1.29 -11.39
CA LYS A 181 17.43 0.15 -10.82
C LYS A 181 16.82 -1.19 -11.20
N CYS A 182 17.50 -2.26 -10.82
CA CYS A 182 17.02 -3.63 -10.94
C CYS A 182 15.79 -3.87 -10.05
N ASP A 183 14.88 -4.74 -10.48
CA ASP A 183 13.67 -5.06 -9.71
C ASP A 183 14.01 -5.48 -8.27
N ILE A 184 15.05 -6.32 -8.09
CA ILE A 184 15.48 -6.77 -6.76
C ILE A 184 15.95 -5.65 -5.84
N GLU A 185 16.56 -4.59 -6.37
CA GLU A 185 16.98 -3.43 -5.57
C GLU A 185 15.77 -2.59 -5.13
N ILE A 186 14.76 -2.47 -6.00
CA ILE A 186 13.52 -1.74 -5.71
C ILE A 186 12.70 -2.51 -4.67
N ILE A 187 12.46 -3.81 -4.89
CA ILE A 187 11.71 -4.65 -3.95
C ILE A 187 12.41 -4.75 -2.60
N LYS A 188 13.74 -4.91 -2.57
CA LYS A 188 14.51 -4.85 -1.33
C LYS A 188 14.31 -3.54 -0.59
N THR A 189 14.23 -2.42 -1.30
CA THR A 189 13.99 -1.11 -0.69
C THR A 189 12.59 -1.03 -0.10
N MET A 190 11.56 -1.48 -0.83
CA MET A 190 10.18 -1.55 -0.32
C MET A 190 10.05 -2.36 0.97
N ILE A 191 10.66 -3.56 0.99
CA ILE A 191 10.69 -4.42 2.17
C ILE A 191 11.43 -3.74 3.34
N HIS A 192 12.60 -3.14 3.06
CA HIS A 192 13.42 -2.48 4.07
C HIS A 192 12.68 -1.31 4.74
N GLU A 193 12.05 -0.44 3.95
CA GLU A 193 11.29 0.70 4.49
C GLU A 193 10.02 0.25 5.23
N SER A 194 9.39 -0.85 4.84
CA SER A 194 8.22 -1.39 5.55
C SER A 194 8.57 -1.84 6.97
N VAL A 195 9.77 -2.40 7.18
CA VAL A 195 10.28 -2.72 8.53
C VAL A 195 10.60 -1.46 9.33
N HIS A 196 11.14 -0.41 8.71
CA HIS A 196 11.29 0.88 9.38
C HIS A 196 9.95 1.42 9.88
N ALA A 197 8.89 1.31 9.08
CA ALA A 197 7.55 1.77 9.46
C ALA A 197 7.00 0.99 10.66
N GLY A 198 7.12 -0.35 10.66
CA GLY A 198 6.72 -1.19 11.79
C GLY A 198 7.50 -0.87 13.07
N ILE A 199 8.82 -0.65 12.97
CA ILE A 199 9.66 -0.23 14.10
C ILE A 199 9.21 1.13 14.66
N LEU A 200 8.95 2.12 13.79
CA LEU A 200 8.53 3.46 14.21
C LEU A 200 7.18 3.44 14.93
N ASN A 201 6.26 2.57 14.51
CA ASN A 201 4.97 2.38 15.18
C ASN A 201 5.13 2.02 16.67
N ILE A 202 6.00 1.04 16.96
CA ILE A 202 6.30 0.62 18.33
C ILE A 202 6.92 1.76 19.12
N VAL A 203 7.89 2.47 18.52
CA VAL A 203 8.61 3.55 19.21
C VAL A 203 7.68 4.71 19.56
N LYS A 204 6.71 4.99 18.68
CA LYS A 204 5.74 6.07 18.85
C LYS A 204 4.56 5.70 19.75
N GLY A 205 4.40 4.43 20.10
CA GLY A 205 3.37 3.99 21.03
C GLY A 205 1.97 3.89 20.40
N THR A 206 1.89 3.84 19.08
CA THR A 206 0.62 3.81 18.31
C THR A 206 0.07 2.40 18.10
N HIS A 207 0.69 1.41 18.72
CA HIS A 207 0.14 0.06 18.80
C HIS A 207 -1.17 0.07 19.62
N ALA A 208 -2.24 -0.61 19.18
CA ALA A 208 -3.52 -0.53 19.89
C ALA A 208 -3.52 -1.18 21.28
N ALA A 209 -2.57 -2.06 21.58
CA ALA A 209 -2.37 -2.52 22.96
C ALA A 209 -1.65 -1.47 23.85
N GLY A 210 -1.40 -0.27 23.33
CA GLY A 210 -0.67 0.81 24.00
C GLY A 210 0.82 0.55 24.16
N TRP A 211 1.37 -0.37 23.36
CA TRP A 211 2.79 -0.76 23.46
C TRP A 211 3.68 0.35 22.93
N GLY A 212 4.64 0.75 23.74
CA GLY A 212 5.72 1.65 23.36
C GLY A 212 7.06 0.94 23.32
N ILE A 213 8.12 1.71 23.08
CA ILE A 213 9.51 1.23 23.12
C ILE A 213 9.87 0.44 24.39
N ASN A 214 9.27 0.77 25.54
CA ASN A 214 9.56 0.10 26.82
C ASN A 214 8.98 -1.33 26.91
N ASP A 215 8.02 -1.66 26.05
CA ASP A 215 7.37 -2.97 26.01
C ASP A 215 8.11 -3.95 25.10
N VAL A 216 9.12 -3.48 24.35
CA VAL A 216 10.00 -4.30 23.50
C VAL A 216 11.46 -4.13 23.96
N PRO A 217 11.88 -4.85 25.03
CA PRO A 217 13.20 -4.64 25.65
C PRO A 217 14.38 -4.79 24.70
N GLU A 218 14.28 -5.69 23.73
CA GLU A 218 15.33 -5.87 22.72
C GLU A 218 15.47 -4.62 21.84
N LEU A 219 14.36 -4.15 21.24
CA LEU A 219 14.36 -2.91 20.46
C LEU A 219 14.83 -1.71 21.30
N LYS A 220 14.40 -1.62 22.56
CA LYS A 220 14.84 -0.57 23.50
C LYS A 220 16.36 -0.57 23.68
N ASN A 221 16.97 -1.74 23.80
CA ASN A 221 18.42 -1.84 23.92
C ASN A 221 19.13 -1.26 22.68
N TYR A 222 18.62 -1.49 21.48
CA TYR A 222 19.17 -0.85 20.28
C TYR A 222 18.94 0.66 20.30
N TYR A 223 17.71 1.09 20.60
CA TYR A 223 17.29 2.49 20.68
C TYR A 223 18.19 3.33 21.60
N ASP A 224 18.51 2.81 22.79
CA ASP A 224 19.31 3.55 23.79
C ASP A 224 20.82 3.59 23.46
N ASN A 225 21.35 2.62 22.70
CA ASN A 225 22.79 2.41 22.60
C ASN A 225 23.40 2.68 21.22
N TYR A 226 22.61 2.90 20.17
CA TYR A 226 23.10 3.04 18.80
C TYR A 226 22.52 4.27 18.09
N SER A 227 23.35 4.98 17.31
CA SER A 227 22.88 6.11 16.49
C SER A 227 22.06 5.68 15.28
N LEU A 228 22.36 4.50 14.71
CA LEU A 228 21.62 3.86 13.63
C LEU A 228 20.78 2.69 14.18
N TRP A 229 20.12 2.90 15.30
CA TRP A 229 19.45 1.83 16.06
C TRP A 229 18.42 1.05 15.24
N HIS A 230 17.71 1.69 14.30
CA HIS A 230 16.80 0.98 13.40
C HIS A 230 17.56 -0.07 12.58
N HIS A 231 18.65 0.33 11.92
CA HIS A 231 19.45 -0.58 11.10
C HIS A 231 20.13 -1.66 11.94
N GLU A 232 20.64 -1.31 13.12
CA GLU A 232 21.26 -2.28 14.02
C GLU A 232 20.23 -3.32 14.48
N TYR A 233 19.02 -2.88 14.84
CA TYR A 233 17.93 -3.79 15.19
C TYR A 233 17.50 -4.65 14.00
N MET A 234 17.33 -4.07 12.80
CA MET A 234 17.01 -4.83 11.60
C MET A 234 18.07 -5.88 11.27
N ALA A 235 19.35 -5.54 11.41
CA ALA A 235 20.44 -6.48 11.15
C ALA A 235 20.56 -7.58 12.21
N GLY A 236 20.18 -7.30 13.46
CA GLY A 236 20.21 -8.26 14.57
C GLY A 236 18.99 -9.15 14.65
N ALA A 237 17.80 -8.60 14.41
CA ALA A 237 16.51 -9.25 14.70
C ALA A 237 15.64 -9.55 13.47
N TYR A 238 15.89 -8.92 12.31
CA TYR A 238 15.06 -9.10 11.09
C TYR A 238 15.84 -9.56 9.86
N PHE A 239 17.15 -9.76 9.96
CA PHE A 239 17.96 -9.96 8.76
C PHE A 239 17.57 -11.23 7.99
N GLU A 240 17.27 -12.31 8.71
CA GLU A 240 16.86 -13.58 8.09
C GLU A 240 15.47 -13.48 7.45
N GLU A 241 14.54 -12.80 8.11
CA GLU A 241 13.19 -12.51 7.65
C GLU A 241 13.23 -11.64 6.38
N LEU A 242 14.06 -10.60 6.38
CA LEU A 242 14.29 -9.72 5.23
C LEU A 242 14.83 -10.51 4.02
N VAL A 243 15.79 -11.40 4.23
CA VAL A 243 16.33 -12.27 3.18
C VAL A 243 15.27 -13.28 2.69
N SER A 244 14.50 -13.86 3.61
CA SER A 244 13.40 -14.79 3.32
C SER A 244 12.32 -14.11 2.47
N ALA A 245 11.93 -12.89 2.81
CA ALA A 245 10.96 -12.08 2.08
C ALA A 245 11.40 -11.84 0.62
N LEU A 246 12.67 -11.48 0.39
CA LEU A 246 13.21 -11.38 -0.97
C LEU A 246 13.14 -12.69 -1.73
N LYS A 247 13.49 -13.81 -1.07
CA LYS A 247 13.41 -15.15 -1.66
C LYS A 247 11.99 -15.56 -1.99
N GLN A 248 11.00 -15.23 -1.15
CA GLN A 248 9.60 -15.53 -1.43
C GLN A 248 9.11 -14.82 -2.68
N TYR A 249 9.53 -13.58 -2.91
CA TYR A 249 9.15 -12.81 -4.11
C TYR A 249 9.84 -13.31 -5.39
N PHE A 250 11.16 -13.53 -5.34
CA PHE A 250 11.96 -13.88 -6.53
C PHE A 250 12.18 -15.38 -6.75
N GLY A 251 11.84 -16.22 -5.78
CA GLY A 251 12.04 -17.66 -5.82
C GLY A 251 13.51 -18.05 -6.09
N ASN A 252 13.71 -18.85 -7.14
CA ASN A 252 15.04 -19.33 -7.55
C ASN A 252 15.71 -18.42 -8.61
N GLU A 253 15.21 -17.20 -8.83
CA GLU A 253 15.81 -16.27 -9.82
C GLU A 253 17.25 -15.88 -9.44
N TYR A 254 17.55 -15.79 -8.14
CA TYR A 254 18.88 -15.51 -7.62
C TYR A 254 19.35 -16.58 -6.63
N THR A 255 20.65 -16.60 -6.36
CA THR A 255 21.22 -17.50 -5.35
C THR A 255 21.04 -16.93 -3.94
N ASP A 256 21.11 -17.79 -2.93
CA ASP A 256 21.07 -17.38 -1.51
C ASP A 256 22.08 -16.28 -1.18
N LEU A 257 23.29 -16.39 -1.75
CA LEU A 257 24.35 -15.41 -1.56
C LEU A 257 23.98 -14.04 -2.15
N VAL A 258 23.28 -14.01 -3.29
CA VAL A 258 22.80 -12.77 -3.89
C VAL A 258 21.71 -12.13 -3.03
N TYR A 259 20.74 -12.90 -2.54
CA TYR A 259 19.70 -12.36 -1.64
C TYR A 259 20.29 -11.76 -0.37
N GLU A 260 21.22 -12.49 0.26
CA GLU A 260 21.92 -12.02 1.46
C GLU A 260 22.74 -10.75 1.17
N ALA A 261 23.49 -10.74 0.07
CA ALA A 261 24.29 -9.59 -0.33
C ALA A 261 23.40 -8.36 -0.57
N ILE A 262 22.33 -8.49 -1.37
CA ILE A 262 21.45 -7.37 -1.67
C ILE A 262 20.79 -6.82 -0.41
N MET A 263 20.42 -7.68 0.55
CA MET A 263 19.88 -7.21 1.83
C MET A 263 20.93 -6.47 2.66
N TRP A 264 22.14 -7.02 2.79
CA TRP A 264 23.25 -6.35 3.46
C TRP A 264 23.58 -4.97 2.88
N LYS A 265 23.31 -4.72 1.58
CA LYS A 265 23.52 -3.39 0.97
C LYS A 265 22.78 -2.29 1.72
N GLY A 266 21.60 -2.58 2.26
CA GLY A 266 20.82 -1.64 3.09
C GLY A 266 21.30 -1.51 4.53
N LEU A 267 22.06 -2.49 5.01
CA LEU A 267 22.45 -2.64 6.41
C LEU A 267 23.98 -2.64 6.59
N HIS A 268 24.74 -2.21 5.59
CA HIS A 268 26.21 -2.31 5.57
C HIS A 268 26.90 -1.43 6.63
N ASN A 269 26.21 -0.41 7.12
CA ASN A 269 26.72 0.47 8.18
C ASN A 269 26.44 -0.05 9.60
N THR A 270 25.95 -1.29 9.74
CA THR A 270 25.66 -1.92 11.03
C THR A 270 26.90 -2.60 11.62
N THR A 271 26.85 -2.83 12.92
CA THR A 271 27.87 -3.56 13.67
C THR A 271 27.87 -5.03 13.25
N ALA A 272 26.70 -5.61 12.99
CA ALA A 272 26.57 -6.97 12.47
C ALA A 272 27.31 -7.16 11.13
N TYR A 273 27.12 -6.25 10.16
CA TYR A 273 27.85 -6.31 8.89
C TYR A 273 29.38 -6.17 9.08
N ARG A 274 29.80 -5.22 9.94
CA ARG A 274 31.23 -5.02 10.26
C ARG A 274 31.86 -6.22 10.97
N ALA A 275 31.07 -7.02 11.68
CA ALA A 275 31.54 -8.23 12.35
C ALA A 275 31.73 -9.43 11.40
N LEU A 276 31.19 -9.39 10.18
CA LEU A 276 31.39 -10.44 9.19
C LEU A 276 32.89 -10.69 8.90
N PRO A 277 33.30 -11.90 8.49
CA PRO A 277 34.65 -12.11 7.99
C PRO A 277 34.93 -11.22 6.77
N GLN A 278 36.17 -10.69 6.65
CA GLN A 278 36.55 -9.85 5.49
C GLN A 278 36.29 -10.55 4.16
N SER A 279 36.54 -11.87 4.08
CA SER A 279 36.25 -12.65 2.88
C SER A 279 34.76 -12.64 2.50
N LYS A 280 33.85 -12.66 3.48
CA LYS A 280 32.41 -12.58 3.27
C LYS A 280 32.00 -11.18 2.81
N ARG A 281 32.53 -10.12 3.43
CA ARG A 281 32.30 -8.75 2.97
C ARG A 281 32.75 -8.54 1.52
N ASN A 282 33.96 -9.00 1.17
CA ASN A 282 34.45 -8.92 -0.20
C ASN A 282 33.51 -9.65 -1.20
N GLN A 283 32.96 -10.81 -0.82
CA GLN A 283 31.98 -11.52 -1.66
C GLN A 283 30.70 -10.71 -1.86
N ILE A 284 30.19 -10.10 -0.79
CA ILE A 284 29.00 -9.24 -0.81
C ILE A 284 29.24 -8.00 -1.69
N GLU A 285 30.36 -7.29 -1.50
CA GLU A 285 30.74 -6.11 -2.27
C GLU A 285 30.89 -6.43 -3.77
N ASN A 286 31.52 -7.56 -4.11
CA ASN A 286 31.62 -8.01 -5.50
C ASN A 286 30.24 -8.22 -6.15
N ILE A 287 29.25 -8.71 -5.40
CA ILE A 287 27.87 -8.84 -5.91
C ILE A 287 27.24 -7.47 -6.10
N TRP A 288 27.42 -6.53 -5.16
CA TRP A 288 26.91 -5.16 -5.32
C TRP A 288 27.46 -4.49 -6.57
N ASP A 289 28.76 -4.64 -6.83
CA ASP A 289 29.41 -4.09 -8.02
C ASP A 289 28.86 -4.71 -9.29
N GLN A 290 28.53 -6.01 -9.29
CA GLN A 290 27.85 -6.63 -10.41
C GLN A 290 26.50 -5.97 -10.68
N PHE A 291 25.67 -5.72 -9.65
CA PHE A 291 24.37 -5.07 -9.83
C PHE A 291 24.47 -3.59 -10.21
N ASN A 292 25.46 -2.86 -9.69
CA ASN A 292 25.69 -1.45 -10.04
C ASN A 292 26.13 -1.29 -11.50
N ASN A 293 26.91 -2.25 -12.02
CA ASN A 293 27.45 -2.22 -13.39
C ASN A 293 26.66 -3.07 -14.40
N SER A 294 25.67 -3.84 -13.94
CA SER A 294 24.92 -4.76 -14.80
C SER A 294 23.85 -4.03 -15.61
N THR A 295 23.94 -4.19 -16.93
CA THR A 295 22.83 -3.93 -17.86
C THR A 295 21.85 -5.11 -17.94
N THR A 296 22.12 -6.20 -17.24
CA THR A 296 21.50 -7.53 -17.42
C THR A 296 20.57 -7.95 -16.28
N CYS A 297 20.43 -7.14 -15.22
CA CYS A 297 19.47 -7.45 -14.17
C CYS A 297 18.02 -7.24 -14.66
N LYS A 298 17.08 -7.98 -14.08
CA LYS A 298 15.66 -7.90 -14.44
C LYS A 298 15.10 -6.50 -14.18
N LYS A 299 14.45 -5.95 -15.20
CA LYS A 299 13.65 -4.72 -15.14
C LYS A 299 12.28 -5.01 -15.71
N SER A 300 11.31 -5.30 -14.85
CA SER A 300 9.91 -5.43 -15.23
C SER A 300 9.16 -4.12 -14.95
N CYS A 301 7.90 -4.06 -15.39
CA CYS A 301 7.05 -2.88 -15.23
C CYS A 301 7.63 -1.61 -15.90
N LEU A 302 8.32 -1.77 -17.04
CA LEU A 302 8.82 -0.68 -17.88
C LEU A 302 7.72 -0.08 -18.76
#